data_AF-A0A3B4U242-F1
#
_entry.id   AF-A0A3B4U242-F1
#
_cell.length_a   1.000
_cell.length_b   1.000
_cell.length_c   1.000
_cell.angle_alpha   90.00
_cell.angle_beta   90.00
_cell.angle_gamma   90.00
#
_symmetry.space_group_name_H-M   'P 1'
#
loop_
_entity.id
_entity.type
_entity.pdbx_description
1 polymer ?
#
loop_
_entity_poly.entity_id
_entity_poly.type
_entity_poly.pdbx_seq_one_letter_code
_entity_poly.pdbx_strand_id
1 'polypeptide(L)'
;ICIMRLYCLLGVDLVILCLGTCGFVSGRDRNIVVGNQFRWELPVPYVLHESLDLNAKGVVLRAFDQIRLKTCIDFKPWEDEPHYIVVIQDDGCWSYVGNQHQGNQSVSIGQWCDHLAIVEHEFLHALGFWHEQSRYDRDEYVTVVWENIEKGKEHNFLKHSSNYTTTLGTMYDYTSVMHYNKDAFSNGNGSTIVTNLPEYQDVIGQRLEMSSNDVLKLQKLYNCTSAVTFRMSCSFEDERVCDMTLCAAGNTSWERVGSTKAGPFSDHTSLSSQGGSFMHCSTVSGKEGDGAKMQSRKMNPKRQIQCLQFFYFHSGSDKDQLNIWIREYDREDEETTYLMGQITGPPTSHWQLHHVSLNATRPFQVEFEVRKGAGNSLGGFSVDDINLFETECPHHVWHIPNIDHFLMNSSVGTSLLSPRFITRQSYGLQLLLHLYSNHFGVFFRLVSTDHDDQLQWPCVWRQVTVSLLDQSHHIQQRMSKQISITTDSERTFIGDSGEIFHYWDNPRKLGHLINDTNRESYYAGPNLGYRTFLSLDAFRSGNFIKGGSIFFFLSFDGIYYAPALFIGTIFGGILSHHAGHLINTFLNFYRIRIL
;
A
#
# COMPACT_ATOMS: atom_id res chain seq x y z
N ILE A 1 34.54 11.35 27.09
CA ILE A 1 33.71 12.56 27.35
C ILE A 1 33.39 13.17 25.99
N CYS A 2 32.29 12.73 25.37
CA CYS A 2 31.70 13.33 24.18
C CYS A 2 30.19 13.14 24.35
N ILE A 3 29.57 14.14 24.97
CA ILE A 3 28.11 14.26 25.07
C ILE A 3 27.66 14.81 23.72
N MET A 4 27.43 13.94 22.74
CA MET A 4 26.60 14.28 21.59
C MET A 4 25.15 14.10 22.04
N ARG A 5 24.46 15.23 22.18
CA ARG A 5 23.07 15.32 22.61
C ARG A 5 22.17 14.43 21.74
N LEU A 6 21.47 13.52 22.40
CA LEU A 6 20.23 12.90 21.94
C LEU A 6 19.19 13.99 21.60
N TYR A 7 19.12 14.39 20.34
CA TYR A 7 17.91 14.95 19.71
C TYR A 7 17.76 14.26 18.36
N CYS A 8 17.47 12.97 18.42
CA CYS A 8 17.25 12.14 17.23
C CYS A 8 16.28 11.06 17.69
N LEU A 9 14.97 11.35 17.61
CA LEU A 9 13.83 10.42 17.83
C LEU A 9 12.45 11.13 17.95
N LEU A 10 12.34 12.43 17.68
CA LEU A 10 11.07 13.15 17.56
C LEU A 10 11.00 13.74 16.16
N GLY A 11 10.15 13.18 15.29
CA GLY A 11 9.85 13.74 13.96
C GLY A 11 11.05 13.77 13.02
N VAL A 12 11.00 13.02 11.93
CA VAL A 12 11.92 13.30 10.82
C VAL A 12 11.48 14.68 10.28
N ASP A 13 12.18 15.74 10.66
CA ASP A 13 12.15 17.01 9.94
C ASP A 13 12.77 16.74 8.58
N LEU A 14 11.93 16.26 7.67
CA LEU A 14 12.29 16.03 6.28
C LEU A 14 12.52 17.42 5.68
N VAL A 15 13.79 17.76 5.48
CA VAL A 15 14.17 18.93 4.70
C VAL A 15 13.84 18.62 3.25
N ILE A 16 12.57 18.82 2.87
CA ILE A 16 12.10 18.78 1.48
C ILE A 16 12.54 20.10 0.86
N LEU A 17 13.68 20.07 0.17
CA LEU A 17 14.22 21.24 -0.52
C LEU A 17 13.65 21.25 -1.92
N CYS A 18 12.64 22.06 -2.22
CA CYS A 18 12.31 22.34 -3.61
C CYS A 18 13.52 23.04 -4.25
N LEU A 19 14.36 22.31 -4.99
CA LEU A 19 15.53 22.86 -5.70
C LEU A 19 15.06 23.68 -6.90
N GLY A 20 14.52 24.86 -6.59
CA GLY A 20 14.38 25.96 -7.52
C GLY A 20 15.55 26.92 -7.32
N THR A 21 16.78 26.53 -7.65
CA THR A 21 17.78 27.54 -8.00
C THR A 21 17.29 28.22 -9.27
N CYS A 22 16.70 29.39 -9.06
CA CYS A 22 16.29 30.34 -10.07
C CYS A 22 17.49 30.66 -10.98
N GLY A 23 17.60 29.99 -12.12
CA GLY A 23 18.20 30.61 -13.29
C GLY A 23 17.34 31.84 -13.59
N PHE A 24 17.93 33.03 -13.46
CA PHE A 24 17.29 34.32 -13.71
C PHE A 24 16.40 34.27 -14.96
N VAL A 25 15.11 34.08 -14.75
CA VAL A 25 14.08 34.54 -15.67
C VAL A 25 13.12 35.34 -14.82
N SER A 26 13.11 36.64 -15.05
CA SER A 26 12.30 37.61 -14.32
C SER A 26 10.85 37.13 -14.20
N GLY A 27 10.39 37.00 -12.96
CA GLY A 27 9.01 36.70 -12.55
C GLY A 27 8.69 35.20 -12.53
N ARG A 28 8.48 34.59 -11.36
CA ARG A 28 7.93 33.22 -11.24
C ARG A 28 7.36 32.93 -9.84
N ASP A 29 6.11 32.47 -9.85
CA ASP A 29 5.14 32.15 -8.78
C ASP A 29 4.48 30.78 -9.12
N ARG A 30 3.89 29.95 -8.20
CA ARG A 30 2.67 29.06 -8.36
C ARG A 30 2.41 27.92 -7.30
N ASN A 31 1.17 27.33 -7.12
CA ASN A 31 0.70 26.24 -6.20
C ASN A 31 0.17 24.96 -6.91
N ILE A 32 -0.63 25.06 -7.98
CA ILE A 32 -0.60 24.06 -9.06
C ILE A 32 -0.19 24.87 -10.27
N VAL A 33 0.76 24.36 -11.05
CA VAL A 33 1.28 25.13 -12.18
C VAL A 33 0.21 25.20 -13.28
N VAL A 34 -0.32 26.40 -13.52
CA VAL A 34 -1.27 26.63 -14.62
C VAL A 34 -0.55 26.59 -15.97
N GLY A 35 -1.11 25.84 -16.91
CA GLY A 35 -0.61 25.76 -18.29
C GLY A 35 -0.44 24.32 -18.74
N ASN A 36 -1.04 23.97 -19.89
CA ASN A 36 -0.93 22.63 -20.46
C ASN A 36 0.53 22.27 -20.79
N GLN A 37 1.38 23.28 -21.03
CA GLN A 37 2.81 23.10 -21.26
C GLN A 37 3.59 22.63 -20.04
N PHE A 38 3.03 22.52 -18.83
CA PHE A 38 3.75 21.95 -17.68
C PHE A 38 3.25 20.55 -17.32
N ARG A 39 2.33 20.01 -18.11
CA ARG A 39 1.79 18.66 -17.92
C ARG A 39 2.68 17.64 -18.59
N TRP A 40 2.76 16.46 -17.98
CA TRP A 40 3.37 15.31 -18.62
C TRP A 40 2.39 14.69 -19.62
N GLU A 41 2.93 14.16 -20.71
CA GLU A 41 2.18 13.19 -21.52
C GLU A 41 2.15 11.85 -20.78
N LEU A 42 1.02 11.14 -20.88
CA LEU A 42 0.82 9.87 -20.20
C LEU A 42 0.98 8.71 -21.18
N PRO A 43 1.61 7.59 -20.78
CA PRO A 43 2.29 7.35 -19.49
C PRO A 43 3.60 8.16 -19.34
N VAL A 44 3.90 8.61 -18.13
CA VAL A 44 5.11 9.39 -17.78
C VAL A 44 6.36 8.48 -17.87
N PRO A 45 7.33 8.80 -18.73
CA PRO A 45 8.56 8.01 -18.84
C PRO A 45 9.49 8.25 -17.64
N TYR A 46 10.08 7.18 -17.11
CA TYR A 46 10.99 7.25 -15.96
C TYR A 46 12.25 6.37 -16.11
N VAL A 47 13.31 6.75 -15.40
CA VAL A 47 14.52 5.96 -15.17
C VAL A 47 14.78 5.88 -13.66
N LEU A 48 15.01 4.68 -13.13
CA LEU A 48 15.54 4.51 -11.78
C LEU A 48 17.07 4.45 -11.86
N HIS A 49 17.74 5.54 -11.48
CA HIS A 49 19.18 5.65 -11.63
C HIS A 49 19.93 4.60 -10.79
N GLU A 50 21.16 4.28 -11.18
CA GLU A 50 21.98 3.30 -10.45
C GLU A 50 22.30 3.73 -9.02
N SER A 51 22.41 5.04 -8.78
CA SER A 51 22.66 5.61 -7.45
C SER A 51 21.52 5.41 -6.46
N LEU A 52 20.30 5.12 -6.93
CA LEU A 52 19.13 4.98 -6.07
C LEU A 52 19.17 3.67 -5.30
N ASP A 53 19.06 3.76 -3.98
CA ASP A 53 18.99 2.62 -3.06
C ASP A 53 17.96 1.59 -3.49
N LEU A 54 18.28 0.31 -3.30
CA LEU A 54 17.42 -0.78 -3.77
C LEU A 54 16.04 -0.76 -3.09
N ASN A 55 15.99 -0.37 -1.81
CA ASN A 55 14.72 -0.19 -1.11
C ASN A 55 13.89 0.93 -1.74
N ALA A 56 14.51 2.08 -2.01
CA ALA A 56 13.88 3.23 -2.64
C ALA A 56 13.32 2.89 -4.03
N LYS A 57 14.07 2.13 -4.86
CA LYS A 57 13.58 1.63 -6.15
C LYS A 57 12.24 0.89 -6.02
N GLY A 58 12.15 -0.05 -5.07
CA GLY A 58 10.92 -0.79 -4.84
C GLY A 58 9.78 0.07 -4.27
N VAL A 59 10.10 1.06 -3.42
CA VAL A 59 9.10 2.00 -2.88
C VAL A 59 8.55 2.92 -3.98
N VAL A 60 9.39 3.38 -4.90
CA VAL A 60 8.96 4.20 -6.06
C VAL A 60 7.96 3.46 -6.92
N LEU A 61 8.21 2.18 -7.22
CA LEU A 61 7.29 1.39 -8.02
C LEU A 61 5.96 1.13 -7.30
N ARG A 62 5.97 0.99 -5.97
CA ARG A 62 4.74 0.94 -5.19
C ARG A 62 3.97 2.26 -5.18
N ALA A 63 4.66 3.40 -5.14
CA ALA A 63 4.01 4.70 -5.30
C ALA A 63 3.35 4.82 -6.69
N PHE A 64 3.99 4.30 -7.75
CA PHE A 64 3.36 4.24 -9.07
C PHE A 64 2.09 3.39 -9.06
N ASP A 65 2.10 2.24 -8.38
CA ASP A 65 0.91 1.41 -8.27
C ASP A 65 -0.23 2.09 -7.49
N GLN A 66 0.06 2.87 -6.44
CA GLN A 66 -0.96 3.66 -5.75
C GLN A 66 -1.53 4.78 -6.63
N ILE A 67 -0.68 5.50 -7.35
CA ILE A 67 -1.11 6.53 -8.28
C ILE A 67 -1.97 5.94 -9.40
N ARG A 68 -1.58 4.79 -9.97
CA ARG A 68 -2.35 4.02 -10.97
C ARG A 68 -3.69 3.52 -10.44
N LEU A 69 -3.73 3.15 -9.16
CA LEU A 69 -4.95 2.68 -8.50
C LEU A 69 -5.94 3.82 -8.30
N LYS A 70 -5.47 5.03 -7.99
CA LYS A 70 -6.31 6.18 -7.64
C LYS A 70 -6.60 7.10 -8.83
N THR A 71 -5.77 7.09 -9.88
CA THR A 71 -5.85 8.04 -11.00
C THR A 71 -5.57 7.40 -12.35
N CYS A 72 -5.75 8.18 -13.43
CA CYS A 72 -5.37 7.79 -14.78
C CYS A 72 -3.88 7.99 -15.09
N ILE A 73 -3.10 8.53 -14.14
CA ILE A 73 -1.66 8.71 -14.32
C ILE A 73 -1.00 7.34 -14.34
N ASP A 74 -0.20 7.11 -15.37
CA ASP A 74 0.57 5.89 -15.54
C ASP A 74 2.04 6.24 -15.78
N PHE A 75 2.92 5.28 -15.55
CA PHE A 75 4.37 5.40 -15.63
C PHE A 75 4.93 4.28 -16.47
N LYS A 76 5.92 4.56 -17.31
CA LYS A 76 6.64 3.54 -18.09
C LYS A 76 8.15 3.75 -18.04
N PRO A 77 8.97 2.69 -18.15
CA PRO A 77 10.39 2.87 -18.39
C PRO A 77 10.63 3.77 -19.60
N TRP A 78 11.58 4.68 -19.49
CA TRP A 78 11.99 5.55 -20.58
C TRP A 78 12.60 4.75 -21.73
N GLU A 79 12.26 5.11 -22.95
CA GLU A 79 12.82 4.54 -24.18
C GLU A 79 13.57 5.63 -24.94
N ASP A 80 12.85 6.51 -25.64
CA ASP A 80 13.40 7.59 -26.47
C ASP A 80 12.63 8.91 -26.33
N GLU A 81 11.77 9.03 -25.31
CA GLU A 81 10.97 10.24 -25.10
C GLU A 81 11.87 11.45 -24.83
N PRO A 82 11.53 12.63 -25.39
CA PRO A 82 12.37 13.82 -25.27
C PRO A 82 12.43 14.37 -23.83
N HIS A 83 11.45 14.05 -23.00
CA HIS A 83 11.35 14.50 -21.61
C HIS A 83 10.99 13.31 -20.74
N TYR A 84 11.70 13.11 -19.63
CA TYR A 84 11.48 11.99 -18.72
C TYR A 84 12.00 12.27 -17.32
N ILE A 85 11.47 11.54 -16.34
CA ILE A 85 11.89 11.65 -14.95
C ILE A 85 13.08 10.72 -14.70
N VAL A 86 14.12 11.22 -14.04
CA VAL A 86 15.23 10.38 -13.53
C VAL A 86 15.19 10.41 -12.01
N VAL A 87 14.89 9.26 -11.41
CA VAL A 87 14.88 9.13 -9.95
C VAL A 87 16.28 8.82 -9.47
N ILE A 88 16.83 9.72 -8.66
CA ILE A 88 18.20 9.65 -8.14
C ILE A 88 18.19 9.65 -6.62
N GLN A 89 19.33 9.30 -6.04
CA GLN A 89 19.63 9.54 -4.63
C GLN A 89 20.60 10.72 -4.53
N ASP A 90 20.10 11.85 -4.06
CA ASP A 90 20.86 13.07 -3.75
C ASP A 90 20.61 13.46 -2.27
N ASP A 91 21.14 14.60 -1.83
CA ASP A 91 20.87 15.14 -0.50
C ASP A 91 19.42 15.63 -0.39
N GLY A 92 18.66 15.01 0.52
CA GLY A 92 17.25 15.29 0.77
C GLY A 92 16.28 14.71 -0.26
N CYS A 93 14.99 14.99 -0.04
CA CYS A 93 13.89 14.59 -0.91
C CYS A 93 13.39 15.82 -1.67
N TRP A 94 13.32 15.75 -3.00
CA TRP A 94 12.88 16.90 -3.80
C TRP A 94 12.51 16.57 -5.23
N SER A 95 11.71 17.44 -5.84
CA SER A 95 11.36 17.43 -7.25
C SER A 95 11.15 18.84 -7.78
N TYR A 96 11.37 19.01 -9.09
CA TYR A 96 10.80 20.15 -9.83
C TYR A 96 9.28 20.07 -9.86
N VAL A 97 8.62 21.22 -10.05
CA VAL A 97 7.16 21.27 -10.13
C VAL A 97 6.66 21.32 -11.58
N GLY A 98 6.02 20.24 -12.03
CA GLY A 98 5.58 20.04 -13.42
C GLY A 98 6.72 19.63 -14.36
N ASN A 99 6.38 19.32 -15.60
CA ASN A 99 7.35 19.03 -16.67
C ASN A 99 8.07 20.32 -17.09
N GLN A 100 9.40 20.36 -16.89
CA GLN A 100 10.23 21.51 -17.25
C GLN A 100 10.60 21.57 -18.74
N HIS A 101 10.36 20.52 -19.53
CA HIS A 101 10.74 20.38 -20.95
C HIS A 101 12.25 20.55 -21.20
N GLN A 102 13.08 20.04 -20.30
CA GLN A 102 14.54 20.20 -20.34
C GLN A 102 15.30 18.89 -20.63
N GLY A 103 14.60 17.82 -21.01
CA GLY A 103 15.21 16.51 -21.17
C GLY A 103 15.01 15.66 -19.92
N ASN A 104 16.12 15.27 -19.28
CA ASN A 104 16.09 14.55 -18.02
C ASN A 104 15.71 15.49 -16.86
N GLN A 105 14.64 15.17 -16.16
CA GLN A 105 14.21 15.89 -14.97
C GLN A 105 14.43 15.04 -13.73
N SER A 106 15.33 15.48 -12.85
CA SER A 106 15.65 14.73 -11.63
C SER A 106 14.53 14.82 -10.59
N VAL A 107 14.28 13.70 -9.92
CA VAL A 107 13.54 13.60 -8.65
C VAL A 107 14.47 12.91 -7.66
N SER A 108 14.81 13.58 -6.57
CA SER A 108 15.64 12.99 -5.52
C SER A 108 14.80 12.27 -4.50
N ILE A 109 15.06 10.97 -4.34
CA ILE A 109 14.67 10.16 -3.19
C ILE A 109 15.96 9.85 -2.44
N GLY A 110 16.40 10.81 -1.64
CA GLY A 110 17.60 10.72 -0.82
C GLY A 110 17.50 9.72 0.33
N GLN A 111 18.51 9.74 1.20
CA GLN A 111 18.50 8.93 2.41
C GLN A 111 17.28 9.26 3.28
N TRP A 112 16.57 8.25 3.78
CA TRP A 112 15.35 8.37 4.58
C TRP A 112 14.10 8.89 3.83
N CYS A 113 14.18 9.05 2.51
CA CYS A 113 13.05 9.46 1.66
C CYS A 113 12.25 8.28 1.12
N ASP A 114 12.69 7.05 1.36
CA ASP A 114 12.13 5.79 0.85
C ASP A 114 10.86 5.34 1.57
N HIS A 115 9.96 6.30 1.81
CA HIS A 115 8.61 6.06 2.32
C HIS A 115 7.58 6.35 1.22
N LEU A 116 6.54 5.53 1.14
CA LEU A 116 5.48 5.63 0.12
C LEU A 116 4.96 7.08 -0.04
N ALA A 117 4.50 7.68 1.07
CA ALA A 117 3.94 9.03 1.07
C ALA A 117 4.95 10.13 0.66
N ILE A 118 6.24 9.94 0.94
CA ILE A 118 7.27 10.90 0.52
C ILE A 118 7.48 10.78 -0.99
N VAL A 119 7.55 9.57 -1.52
CA VAL A 119 7.67 9.39 -2.97
C VAL A 119 6.43 9.92 -3.69
N GLU A 120 5.22 9.65 -3.19
CA GLU A 120 3.99 10.24 -3.73
C GLU A 120 4.04 11.77 -3.71
N HIS A 121 4.53 12.38 -2.62
CA HIS A 121 4.70 13.82 -2.51
C HIS A 121 5.64 14.38 -3.60
N GLU A 122 6.81 13.78 -3.79
CA GLU A 122 7.76 14.23 -4.83
C GLU A 122 7.21 14.01 -6.25
N PHE A 123 6.46 12.94 -6.48
CA PHE A 123 5.82 12.73 -7.78
C PHE A 123 4.63 13.65 -8.01
N LEU A 124 3.88 14.04 -6.97
CA LEU A 124 2.87 15.09 -7.09
C LEU A 124 3.52 16.43 -7.47
N HIS A 125 4.67 16.77 -6.89
CA HIS A 125 5.49 17.88 -7.36
C HIS A 125 5.80 17.75 -8.85
N ALA A 126 6.43 16.65 -9.27
CA ALA A 126 6.75 16.40 -10.68
C ALA A 126 5.53 16.51 -11.61
N LEU A 127 4.33 16.13 -11.14
CA LEU A 127 3.07 16.19 -11.87
C LEU A 127 2.42 17.58 -11.90
N GLY A 128 2.91 18.55 -11.12
CA GLY A 128 2.54 19.96 -11.18
C GLY A 128 2.01 20.58 -9.89
N PHE A 129 2.08 19.87 -8.76
CA PHE A 129 1.61 20.34 -7.47
C PHE A 129 2.70 21.06 -6.70
N TRP A 130 2.32 22.04 -5.92
CA TRP A 130 3.11 22.61 -4.84
C TRP A 130 2.44 22.24 -3.52
N HIS A 131 3.00 22.74 -2.42
CA HIS A 131 2.47 22.46 -1.10
C HIS A 131 1.13 23.12 -0.83
N GLU A 132 0.25 22.43 -0.09
CA GLU A 132 -1.12 22.91 0.20
C GLU A 132 -1.09 24.22 1.00
N GLN A 133 -0.14 24.38 1.95
CA GLN A 133 -0.01 25.61 2.73
C GLN A 133 0.48 26.82 1.92
N SER A 134 0.85 26.64 0.66
CA SER A 134 1.27 27.73 -0.23
C SER A 134 0.12 28.25 -1.10
N ARG A 135 -1.12 27.80 -0.89
CA ARG A 135 -2.29 28.30 -1.63
C ARG A 135 -2.52 29.79 -1.37
N TYR A 136 -3.10 30.50 -2.33
CA TYR A 136 -3.40 31.94 -2.19
C TYR A 136 -4.40 32.22 -1.05
N ASP A 137 -5.33 31.29 -0.83
CA ASP A 137 -6.41 31.34 0.17
C ASP A 137 -6.01 30.70 1.51
N ARG A 138 -4.76 30.24 1.69
CA ARG A 138 -4.34 29.49 2.88
C ARG A 138 -4.54 30.23 4.21
N ASP A 139 -4.49 31.56 4.22
CA ASP A 139 -4.65 32.36 5.45
C ASP A 139 -6.10 32.33 6.00
N GLU A 140 -7.07 31.83 5.23
CA GLU A 140 -8.44 31.55 5.72
C GLU A 140 -8.49 30.28 6.58
N TYR A 141 -7.46 29.43 6.50
CA TYR A 141 -7.43 28.09 7.09
C TYR A 141 -6.28 27.91 8.10
N VAL A 142 -5.13 28.54 7.86
CA VAL A 142 -3.95 28.44 8.72
C VAL A 142 -3.29 29.80 8.93
N THR A 143 -2.68 29.98 10.08
CA THR A 143 -1.82 31.12 10.40
C THR A 143 -0.37 30.67 10.40
N VAL A 144 0.48 31.36 9.61
CA VAL A 144 1.94 31.16 9.66
C VAL A 144 2.54 32.06 10.74
N VAL A 145 3.23 31.45 11.69
CA VAL A 145 3.90 32.12 12.81
C VAL A 145 5.35 32.38 12.42
N TRP A 146 5.57 33.51 11.74
CA TRP A 146 6.85 33.83 11.08
C TRP A 146 8.04 33.89 12.05
N GLU A 147 7.80 34.33 13.29
CA GLU A 147 8.80 34.41 14.37
C GLU A 147 9.31 33.03 14.84
N ASN A 148 8.57 31.96 14.56
CA ASN A 148 8.96 30.60 14.89
C ASN A 148 9.74 29.92 13.75
N ILE A 149 9.90 30.57 12.59
CA ILE A 149 10.62 30.00 11.45
C ILE A 149 12.13 30.17 11.65
N GLU A 150 12.90 29.14 11.27
CA GLU A 150 14.35 29.21 11.18
C GLU A 150 14.78 30.29 10.18
N LYS A 151 15.72 31.15 10.60
CA LYS A 151 16.19 32.27 9.78
C LYS A 151 16.70 31.80 8.41
N GLY A 152 16.15 32.37 7.34
CA GLY A 152 16.48 32.03 5.95
C GLY A 152 15.55 30.97 5.33
N LYS A 153 14.62 30.38 6.09
CA LYS A 153 13.63 29.40 5.62
C LYS A 153 12.24 30.00 5.35
N GLU A 154 12.08 31.32 5.52
CA GLU A 154 10.80 32.02 5.37
C GLU A 154 10.20 31.87 3.96
N HIS A 155 11.07 31.75 2.94
CA HIS A 155 10.65 31.56 1.55
C HIS A 155 9.79 30.30 1.34
N ASN A 156 9.92 29.27 2.19
CA ASN A 156 9.13 28.04 2.12
C ASN A 156 7.66 28.23 2.52
N PHE A 157 7.32 29.38 3.13
CA PHE A 157 5.97 29.69 3.60
C PHE A 157 5.30 30.78 2.76
N LEU A 158 5.92 31.22 1.67
CA LEU A 158 5.33 32.21 0.79
C LEU A 158 4.12 31.62 0.05
N LYS A 159 3.02 32.36 0.04
CA LYS A 159 1.84 32.01 -0.76
C LYS A 159 2.15 32.22 -2.24
N HIS A 160 1.47 31.47 -3.08
CA HIS A 160 1.49 31.67 -4.52
C HIS A 160 0.23 32.40 -4.99
N SER A 161 0.37 33.33 -5.94
CA SER A 161 -0.72 34.20 -6.42
C SER A 161 -1.84 33.43 -7.15
N SER A 162 -3.09 33.90 -7.03
CA SER A 162 -4.25 33.36 -7.76
C SER A 162 -4.19 33.57 -9.28
N ASN A 163 -3.36 34.50 -9.78
CA ASN A 163 -3.22 34.77 -11.22
C ASN A 163 -2.60 33.61 -12.02
N TYR A 164 -1.98 32.68 -11.31
CA TYR A 164 -1.10 31.70 -11.91
C TYR A 164 -1.31 30.30 -11.34
N THR A 165 -2.07 30.18 -10.25
CA THR A 165 -2.39 28.95 -9.54
C THR A 165 -3.87 28.69 -9.57
N THR A 166 -4.27 27.44 -9.37
CA THR A 166 -5.68 27.10 -9.29
C THR A 166 -5.90 26.09 -8.19
N THR A 167 -7.01 26.23 -7.47
CA THR A 167 -7.49 25.24 -6.51
C THR A 167 -8.29 24.14 -7.20
N LEU A 168 -8.53 24.26 -8.52
CA LEU A 168 -9.43 23.41 -9.30
C LEU A 168 -10.84 23.31 -8.66
N GLY A 169 -11.25 24.37 -7.97
CA GLY A 169 -12.54 24.45 -7.25
C GLY A 169 -12.63 23.49 -6.07
N THR A 170 -11.51 23.13 -5.44
CA THR A 170 -11.47 22.27 -4.26
C THR A 170 -11.25 23.08 -2.99
N MET A 171 -11.80 22.60 -1.87
CA MET A 171 -11.57 23.18 -0.54
C MET A 171 -10.10 23.00 -0.12
N TYR A 172 -9.66 23.78 0.86
CA TYR A 172 -8.37 23.60 1.52
C TYR A 172 -8.33 22.25 2.24
N ASP A 173 -7.24 21.50 2.07
CA ASP A 173 -7.13 20.15 2.60
C ASP A 173 -6.03 20.01 3.66
N TYR A 174 -6.43 20.04 4.92
CA TYR A 174 -5.55 19.78 6.05
C TYR A 174 -4.95 18.36 6.03
N THR A 175 -5.56 17.40 5.34
CA THR A 175 -5.09 16.01 5.23
C THR A 175 -4.21 15.78 4.00
N SER A 176 -3.94 16.81 3.19
CA SER A 176 -3.13 16.68 1.98
C SER A 176 -1.72 16.17 2.30
N VAL A 177 -1.24 15.20 1.52
CA VAL A 177 0.16 14.75 1.60
C VAL A 177 1.13 15.88 1.22
N MET A 178 0.64 16.89 0.49
CA MET A 178 1.36 18.09 0.11
C MET A 178 1.35 19.17 1.21
N HIS A 179 0.70 18.95 2.36
CA HIS A 179 0.73 19.90 3.46
C HIS A 179 1.97 19.71 4.35
N TYR A 180 2.56 20.81 4.81
CA TYR A 180 3.59 20.79 5.84
C TYR A 180 3.04 20.36 7.20
N ASN A 181 3.88 19.75 8.03
CA ASN A 181 3.55 19.53 9.43
C ASN A 181 3.56 20.89 10.18
N LYS A 182 2.99 20.92 11.39
CA LYS A 182 2.86 22.14 12.20
C LYS A 182 4.19 22.78 12.60
N ASP A 183 5.26 22.00 12.70
CA ASP A 183 6.58 22.40 13.22
C ASP A 183 7.63 22.55 12.11
N ALA A 184 7.21 22.53 10.84
CA ALA A 184 8.11 22.55 9.70
C ALA A 184 9.04 23.77 9.77
N PHE A 185 10.34 23.56 9.64
CA PHE A 185 11.37 24.61 9.74
C PHE A 185 11.27 25.47 11.03
N SER A 186 10.81 24.90 12.14
CA SER A 186 10.76 25.60 13.42
C SER A 186 12.16 25.89 13.97
N ASN A 187 12.32 27.07 14.57
CA ASN A 187 13.51 27.45 15.35
C ASN A 187 13.47 26.93 16.80
N GLY A 188 12.47 26.11 17.16
CA GLY A 188 12.27 25.54 18.48
C GLY A 188 11.40 26.36 19.43
N ASN A 189 10.92 27.55 19.02
CA ASN A 189 10.05 28.40 19.85
C ASN A 189 8.55 28.03 19.75
N GLY A 190 8.20 27.01 18.96
CA GLY A 190 6.84 26.53 18.80
C GLY A 190 6.52 26.18 17.34
N SER A 191 5.26 25.89 17.07
CA SER A 191 4.78 25.57 15.72
C SER A 191 4.88 26.77 14.78
N THR A 192 5.26 26.51 13.53
CA THR A 192 5.33 27.51 12.45
C THR A 192 3.99 27.65 11.72
N ILE A 193 3.13 26.63 11.78
CA ILE A 193 1.78 26.64 11.21
C ILE A 193 0.76 26.30 12.30
N VAL A 194 -0.16 27.24 12.54
CA VAL A 194 -1.30 27.06 13.45
C VAL A 194 -2.58 26.93 12.63
N THR A 195 -3.34 25.86 12.80
CA THR A 195 -4.63 25.69 12.10
C THR A 195 -5.71 26.55 12.76
N ASN A 196 -6.57 27.18 11.97
CA ASN A 196 -7.68 27.99 12.48
C ASN A 196 -8.74 27.10 13.17
N LEU A 197 -8.77 25.83 12.81
CA LEU A 197 -9.56 24.77 13.43
C LEU A 197 -8.63 23.87 14.27
N PRO A 198 -8.71 23.90 15.62
CA PRO A 198 -7.78 23.18 16.50
C PRO A 198 -7.76 21.67 16.27
N GLU A 199 -8.87 21.06 15.86
CA GLU A 199 -8.97 19.64 15.59
C GLU A 199 -8.06 19.15 14.44
N TYR A 200 -7.59 20.06 13.57
CA TYR A 200 -6.67 19.75 12.47
C TYR A 200 -5.20 20.00 12.81
N GLN A 201 -4.88 20.51 14.01
CA GLN A 201 -3.53 20.94 14.35
C GLN A 201 -2.51 19.79 14.32
N ASP A 202 -2.94 18.58 14.71
CA ASP A 202 -2.14 17.34 14.67
C ASP A 202 -2.48 16.44 13.46
N VAL A 203 -3.31 16.94 12.54
CA VAL A 203 -3.68 16.27 11.28
C VAL A 203 -2.78 16.72 10.13
N ILE A 204 -2.42 18.02 10.09
CA ILE A 204 -1.57 18.57 9.05
C ILE A 204 -0.19 17.90 9.01
N GLY A 205 0.31 17.64 7.81
CA GLY A 205 1.60 16.97 7.62
C GLY A 205 1.55 15.45 7.72
N GLN A 206 0.37 14.84 7.57
CA GLN A 206 0.25 13.38 7.48
C GLN A 206 1.18 12.80 6.38
N ARG A 207 1.73 11.62 6.65
CA ARG A 207 2.63 10.85 5.75
C ARG A 207 2.19 9.39 5.68
N LEU A 208 0.91 9.19 5.36
CA LEU A 208 0.28 7.90 5.09
C LEU A 208 0.24 7.66 3.58
N GLU A 209 -0.50 8.51 2.86
CA GLU A 209 -0.76 8.40 1.42
C GLU A 209 -1.37 9.71 0.88
N MET A 210 -1.58 9.81 -0.44
CA MET A 210 -2.41 10.86 -1.04
C MET A 210 -3.81 10.92 -0.42
N SER A 211 -4.25 12.12 -0.06
CA SER A 211 -5.62 12.34 0.40
C SER A 211 -6.64 12.17 -0.74
N SER A 212 -7.92 12.05 -0.40
CA SER A 212 -8.98 12.05 -1.41
C SER A 212 -9.00 13.35 -2.25
N ASN A 213 -8.59 14.49 -1.67
CA ASN A 213 -8.57 15.76 -2.40
C ASN A 213 -7.31 15.90 -3.27
N ASP A 214 -6.17 15.35 -2.86
CA ASP A 214 -4.97 15.25 -3.71
C ASP A 214 -5.30 14.46 -4.99
N VAL A 215 -5.94 13.30 -4.82
CA VAL A 215 -6.44 12.46 -5.92
C VAL A 215 -7.42 13.22 -6.81
N LEU A 216 -8.41 13.91 -6.23
CA LEU A 216 -9.40 14.69 -6.97
C LEU A 216 -8.75 15.81 -7.80
N LYS A 217 -7.80 16.55 -7.20
CA LYS A 217 -7.06 17.60 -7.91
C LYS A 217 -6.27 17.00 -9.07
N LEU A 218 -5.63 15.84 -8.89
CA LEU A 218 -4.82 15.21 -9.94
C LEU A 218 -5.70 14.69 -11.08
N GLN A 219 -6.84 14.09 -10.74
CA GLN A 219 -7.86 13.66 -11.70
C GLN A 219 -8.43 14.85 -12.51
N LYS A 220 -8.75 15.97 -11.85
CA LYS A 220 -9.22 17.19 -12.52
C LYS A 220 -8.12 17.80 -13.41
N LEU A 221 -6.86 17.79 -12.95
CA LEU A 221 -5.74 18.36 -13.70
C LEU A 221 -5.48 17.61 -15.01
N TYR A 222 -5.56 16.27 -14.98
CA TYR A 222 -5.32 15.40 -16.14
C TYR A 222 -6.60 14.89 -16.83
N ASN A 223 -7.77 15.43 -16.47
CA ASN A 223 -9.08 15.03 -17.01
C ASN A 223 -9.32 13.51 -16.96
N CYS A 224 -8.98 12.87 -15.84
CA CYS A 224 -9.12 11.43 -15.68
C CYS A 224 -10.60 11.01 -15.69
N THR A 225 -10.93 10.00 -16.49
CA THR A 225 -12.26 9.36 -16.52
C THR A 225 -12.31 8.03 -15.78
N SER A 226 -11.16 7.37 -15.61
CA SER A 226 -11.02 6.12 -14.87
C SER A 226 -9.59 5.96 -14.37
N ALA A 227 -9.38 5.16 -13.33
CA ALA A 227 -8.04 4.79 -12.90
C ALA A 227 -7.43 3.70 -13.78
N VAL A 228 -6.10 3.58 -13.77
CA VAL A 228 -5.38 2.59 -14.58
C VAL A 228 -5.73 1.18 -14.11
N THR A 229 -5.54 0.89 -12.82
CA THR A 229 -5.65 -0.46 -12.25
C THR A 229 -6.97 -0.73 -11.51
N PHE A 230 -7.75 0.30 -11.13
CA PHE A 230 -9.05 0.09 -10.47
C PHE A 230 -10.10 -0.52 -11.41
N ARG A 231 -10.89 -1.49 -10.93
CA ARG A 231 -11.98 -2.10 -11.71
C ARG A 231 -13.36 -1.98 -11.06
N MET A 232 -13.44 -2.27 -9.76
CA MET A 232 -14.71 -2.26 -9.03
C MET A 232 -14.51 -2.05 -7.53
N SER A 233 -15.47 -1.36 -6.91
CA SER A 233 -15.72 -1.36 -5.48
C SER A 233 -17.22 -1.53 -5.26
N CYS A 234 -17.63 -2.36 -4.32
CA CYS A 234 -19.03 -2.61 -4.01
C CYS A 234 -19.23 -2.90 -2.52
N SER A 235 -19.91 -1.98 -1.84
CA SER A 235 -20.30 -2.06 -0.43
C SER A 235 -21.80 -2.33 -0.24
N PHE A 236 -22.53 -2.59 -1.33
CA PHE A 236 -23.97 -2.88 -1.32
C PHE A 236 -24.90 -1.83 -0.69
N GLU A 237 -24.42 -0.61 -0.45
CA GLU A 237 -25.23 0.50 0.06
C GLU A 237 -26.30 0.98 -0.95
N ASP A 238 -26.07 0.83 -2.25
CA ASP A 238 -27.04 1.13 -3.33
C ASP A 238 -27.96 -0.09 -3.59
N GLU A 239 -29.27 0.16 -3.78
CA GLU A 239 -30.28 -0.85 -4.11
C GLU A 239 -29.99 -1.62 -5.41
N ARG A 240 -29.21 -1.04 -6.32
CA ARG A 240 -28.77 -1.70 -7.56
C ARG A 240 -27.70 -2.77 -7.35
N VAL A 241 -27.20 -2.95 -6.13
CA VAL A 241 -26.23 -4.01 -5.78
C VAL A 241 -25.02 -3.98 -6.73
N CYS A 242 -24.56 -2.77 -7.10
CA CYS A 242 -23.45 -2.53 -8.01
C CYS A 242 -23.60 -3.21 -9.40
N ASP A 243 -24.84 -3.36 -9.86
CA ASP A 243 -25.22 -4.05 -11.10
C ASP A 243 -24.77 -5.54 -11.12
N MET A 244 -24.70 -6.17 -9.94
CA MET A 244 -24.44 -7.61 -9.83
C MET A 244 -25.65 -8.44 -10.26
N THR A 245 -25.39 -9.54 -10.95
CA THR A 245 -26.42 -10.49 -11.39
C THR A 245 -26.53 -11.64 -10.38
N LEU A 246 -27.75 -11.92 -9.91
CA LEU A 246 -28.03 -12.99 -8.96
C LEU A 246 -28.63 -14.18 -9.70
N CYS A 247 -27.96 -15.32 -9.67
CA CYS A 247 -28.44 -16.57 -10.24
C CYS A 247 -28.74 -17.57 -9.13
N ALA A 248 -30.03 -17.83 -8.88
CA ALA A 248 -30.46 -18.85 -7.93
C ALA A 248 -30.39 -20.25 -8.56
N ALA A 249 -29.99 -21.25 -7.77
CA ALA A 249 -30.20 -22.66 -8.11
C ALA A 249 -30.94 -23.36 -6.97
N GLY A 250 -32.17 -23.81 -7.23
CA GLY A 250 -33.04 -24.40 -6.20
C GLY A 250 -33.63 -23.34 -5.26
N ASN A 251 -33.67 -23.64 -3.95
CA ASN A 251 -34.24 -22.74 -2.92
C ASN A 251 -33.21 -21.80 -2.30
N THR A 252 -31.97 -21.79 -2.80
CA THR A 252 -30.88 -20.99 -2.28
C THR A 252 -30.68 -19.77 -3.18
N SER A 253 -30.64 -18.57 -2.58
CA SER A 253 -30.44 -17.30 -3.28
C SER A 253 -29.53 -16.38 -2.48
N TRP A 254 -28.90 -15.43 -3.17
CA TRP A 254 -28.24 -14.29 -2.56
C TRP A 254 -29.28 -13.20 -2.29
N GLU A 255 -29.26 -12.61 -1.09
CA GLU A 255 -30.20 -11.59 -0.66
C GLU A 255 -29.44 -10.41 -0.06
N ARG A 256 -29.86 -9.19 -0.40
CA ARG A 256 -29.36 -7.97 0.24
C ARG A 256 -30.07 -7.77 1.57
N VAL A 257 -29.32 -7.80 2.67
CA VAL A 257 -29.86 -7.70 4.04
C VAL A 257 -29.02 -6.75 4.88
N GLY A 258 -29.62 -6.20 5.94
CA GLY A 258 -28.89 -5.39 6.94
C GLY A 258 -28.44 -6.19 8.17
N SER A 259 -29.01 -7.39 8.39
CA SER A 259 -28.63 -8.29 9.48
C SER A 259 -29.16 -9.70 9.24
N THR A 260 -28.63 -10.68 9.97
CA THR A 260 -29.08 -12.08 9.93
C THR A 260 -29.25 -12.65 11.34
N LYS A 261 -29.99 -13.76 11.48
CA LYS A 261 -30.26 -14.37 12.79
C LYS A 261 -29.03 -15.04 13.42
N ALA A 262 -28.16 -15.66 12.61
CA ALA A 262 -26.99 -16.40 13.07
C ALA A 262 -25.67 -15.62 12.90
N GLY A 263 -25.75 -14.34 12.55
CA GLY A 263 -24.60 -13.50 12.27
C GLY A 263 -24.24 -13.44 10.77
N PRO A 264 -23.80 -12.27 10.28
CA PRO A 264 -23.49 -11.07 11.04
C PRO A 264 -24.76 -10.24 11.38
N PHE A 265 -24.67 -9.44 12.44
CA PHE A 265 -25.78 -8.61 12.96
C PHE A 265 -25.79 -7.19 12.37
N SER A 266 -24.76 -6.84 11.61
CA SER A 266 -24.61 -5.61 10.83
C SER A 266 -23.71 -5.89 9.62
N ASP A 267 -23.72 -4.98 8.66
CA ASP A 267 -22.78 -4.93 7.54
C ASP A 267 -21.34 -4.69 8.01
N HIS A 268 -20.36 -4.87 7.13
CA HIS A 268 -18.98 -4.51 7.41
C HIS A 268 -18.73 -3.01 7.13
N THR A 269 -19.38 -2.42 6.12
CA THR A 269 -19.14 -1.03 5.68
C THR A 269 -19.19 -0.03 6.84
N SER A 270 -20.26 -0.06 7.62
CA SER A 270 -20.50 0.85 8.75
C SER A 270 -20.32 0.20 10.12
N LEU A 271 -20.48 -1.12 10.21
CA LEU A 271 -20.63 -1.87 11.47
C LEU A 271 -21.73 -1.30 12.40
N SER A 272 -22.70 -0.59 11.84
CA SER A 272 -23.79 0.03 12.57
C SER A 272 -25.03 -0.86 12.54
N SER A 273 -25.74 -0.93 13.67
CA SER A 273 -27.08 -1.54 13.70
C SER A 273 -28.16 -0.63 13.12
N GLN A 274 -27.83 0.62 12.79
CA GLN A 274 -28.78 1.67 12.37
C GLN A 274 -28.81 1.92 10.85
N GLY A 275 -28.10 1.13 10.06
CA GLY A 275 -28.06 1.25 8.60
C GLY A 275 -26.85 0.51 8.03
N GLY A 276 -26.88 0.20 6.73
CA GLY A 276 -25.88 -0.61 6.04
C GLY A 276 -26.48 -1.85 5.39
N SER A 277 -25.82 -2.40 4.38
CA SER A 277 -26.30 -3.63 3.72
C SER A 277 -25.16 -4.50 3.22
N PHE A 278 -25.40 -5.80 3.20
CA PHE A 278 -24.47 -6.80 2.68
C PHE A 278 -25.25 -7.89 1.94
N MET A 279 -24.53 -8.72 1.19
CA MET A 279 -25.13 -9.85 0.50
C MET A 279 -25.01 -11.10 1.37
N HIS A 280 -26.11 -11.80 1.59
CA HIS A 280 -26.17 -13.04 2.37
C HIS A 280 -26.77 -14.17 1.54
N CYS A 281 -26.21 -15.36 1.66
CA CYS A 281 -26.76 -16.57 1.08
C CYS A 281 -26.96 -17.61 2.17
N SER A 282 -28.22 -17.91 2.49
CA SER A 282 -28.56 -18.85 3.57
C SER A 282 -28.45 -20.30 3.11
N THR A 283 -27.78 -21.12 3.92
CA THR A 283 -27.65 -22.58 3.76
C THR A 283 -28.47 -23.36 4.79
N VAL A 284 -29.33 -22.68 5.57
CA VAL A 284 -30.21 -23.29 6.58
C VAL A 284 -31.17 -24.30 5.95
N SER A 285 -31.71 -23.96 4.78
CA SER A 285 -32.60 -24.82 4.00
C SER A 285 -31.91 -25.30 2.72
N GLY A 286 -32.52 -26.27 2.04
CA GLY A 286 -31.94 -26.89 0.83
C GLY A 286 -31.25 -28.22 1.11
N LYS A 287 -30.88 -28.91 0.04
CA LYS A 287 -30.15 -30.18 0.05
C LYS A 287 -28.65 -29.94 -0.09
N GLU A 288 -27.86 -30.94 0.28
CA GLU A 288 -26.43 -30.93 -0.02
C GLU A 288 -26.19 -30.72 -1.52
N GLY A 289 -25.30 -29.78 -1.86
CA GLY A 289 -25.00 -29.39 -3.23
C GLY A 289 -25.85 -28.25 -3.78
N ASP A 290 -26.98 -27.88 -3.14
CA ASP A 290 -27.74 -26.68 -3.50
C ASP A 290 -26.85 -25.43 -3.34
N GLY A 291 -27.12 -24.39 -4.12
CA GLY A 291 -26.26 -23.21 -4.11
C GLY A 291 -26.81 -22.02 -4.89
N ALA A 292 -26.15 -20.88 -4.72
CA ALA A 292 -26.49 -19.65 -5.45
C ALA A 292 -25.23 -18.94 -5.91
N LYS A 293 -25.33 -18.24 -7.04
CA LYS A 293 -24.25 -17.48 -7.65
C LYS A 293 -24.58 -16.00 -7.65
N MET A 294 -23.59 -15.17 -7.35
CA MET A 294 -23.62 -13.73 -7.51
C MET A 294 -22.46 -13.33 -8.42
N GLN A 295 -22.77 -12.68 -9.52
CA GLN A 295 -21.83 -12.39 -10.60
C GLN A 295 -21.63 -10.88 -10.73
N SER A 296 -20.38 -10.43 -10.86
CA SER A 296 -20.07 -9.04 -11.18
C SER A 296 -20.52 -8.69 -12.61
N ARG A 297 -20.55 -7.41 -12.95
CA ARG A 297 -20.59 -6.99 -14.37
C ARG A 297 -19.38 -7.54 -15.15
N LYS A 298 -19.53 -7.70 -16.46
CA LYS A 298 -18.41 -8.06 -17.36
C LYS A 298 -17.41 -6.91 -17.39
N MET A 299 -16.12 -7.23 -17.25
CA MET A 299 -15.02 -6.28 -17.18
C MET A 299 -13.92 -6.67 -18.16
N ASN A 300 -13.18 -5.67 -18.66
CA ASN A 300 -12.05 -5.91 -19.55
C ASN A 300 -10.75 -5.76 -18.75
N PRO A 301 -9.87 -6.78 -18.72
CA PRO A 301 -8.59 -6.66 -18.05
C PRO A 301 -7.66 -5.77 -18.87
N LYS A 302 -6.93 -4.86 -18.21
CA LYS A 302 -5.82 -4.11 -18.87
C LYS A 302 -4.46 -4.74 -18.57
N ARG A 303 -4.36 -5.50 -17.49
CA ARG A 303 -3.20 -6.28 -17.04
C ARG A 303 -3.63 -7.71 -16.76
N GLN A 304 -2.71 -8.66 -16.91
CA GLN A 304 -2.95 -10.09 -16.69
C GLN A 304 -2.81 -10.50 -15.21
N ILE A 305 -3.02 -9.55 -14.30
CA ILE A 305 -2.93 -9.76 -12.87
C ILE A 305 -3.99 -8.91 -12.18
N GLN A 306 -4.77 -9.53 -11.31
CA GLN A 306 -5.76 -8.84 -10.52
C GLN A 306 -5.77 -9.38 -9.09
N CYS A 307 -6.17 -8.51 -8.17
CA CYS A 307 -6.45 -8.88 -6.80
C CYS A 307 -7.92 -8.59 -6.51
N LEU A 308 -8.66 -9.64 -6.19
CA LEU A 308 -9.98 -9.54 -5.61
C LEU A 308 -9.83 -9.53 -4.09
N GLN A 309 -10.39 -8.52 -3.45
CA GLN A 309 -10.46 -8.39 -2.01
C GLN A 309 -11.93 -8.26 -1.59
N PHE A 310 -12.35 -8.94 -0.54
CA PHE A 310 -13.69 -8.76 0.05
C PHE A 310 -13.69 -9.18 1.51
N PHE A 311 -14.68 -8.68 2.26
CA PHE A 311 -14.97 -9.18 3.59
C PHE A 311 -16.03 -10.27 3.52
N TYR A 312 -15.88 -11.32 4.32
CA TYR A 312 -16.87 -12.37 4.45
C TYR A 312 -17.20 -12.69 5.92
N PHE A 313 -18.40 -13.21 6.15
CA PHE A 313 -18.82 -13.76 7.44
C PHE A 313 -19.45 -15.13 7.19
N HIS A 314 -19.04 -16.15 7.95
CA HIS A 314 -19.55 -17.50 7.85
C HIS A 314 -20.32 -17.87 9.13
N SER A 315 -21.63 -18.06 9.02
CA SER A 315 -22.52 -18.54 10.10
C SER A 315 -23.14 -19.92 9.81
N GLY A 316 -22.67 -20.57 8.74
CA GLY A 316 -23.18 -21.82 8.22
C GLY A 316 -22.63 -23.07 8.92
N SER A 317 -22.67 -24.21 8.22
CA SER A 317 -21.96 -25.43 8.62
C SER A 317 -20.50 -25.35 8.18
N ASP A 318 -19.60 -25.99 8.93
CA ASP A 318 -18.20 -26.18 8.57
C ASP A 318 -17.95 -26.82 7.19
N LYS A 319 -18.95 -27.49 6.63
CA LYS A 319 -18.93 -28.11 5.30
C LYS A 319 -19.53 -27.24 4.20
N ASP A 320 -20.18 -26.12 4.54
CA ASP A 320 -20.61 -25.15 3.53
C ASP A 320 -19.38 -24.52 2.87
N GLN A 321 -19.52 -24.13 1.60
CA GLN A 321 -18.42 -23.62 0.80
C GLN A 321 -18.80 -22.29 0.17
N LEU A 322 -17.85 -21.35 0.14
CA LEU A 322 -17.89 -20.19 -0.73
C LEU A 322 -16.79 -20.34 -1.78
N ASN A 323 -17.19 -20.57 -3.03
CA ASN A 323 -16.31 -20.70 -4.18
C ASN A 323 -16.22 -19.37 -4.92
N ILE A 324 -15.01 -19.00 -5.32
CA ILE A 324 -14.70 -17.78 -6.06
C ILE A 324 -14.22 -18.23 -7.43
N TRP A 325 -15.01 -17.90 -8.45
CA TRP A 325 -14.72 -18.24 -9.84
C TRP A 325 -14.41 -16.98 -10.64
N ILE A 326 -13.64 -17.16 -11.71
CA ILE A 326 -13.66 -16.23 -12.84
C ILE A 326 -14.32 -16.92 -14.04
N ARG A 327 -15.10 -16.16 -14.79
CA ARG A 327 -15.69 -16.57 -16.07
C ARG A 327 -15.10 -15.69 -17.15
N GLU A 328 -14.27 -16.25 -18.01
CA GLU A 328 -13.69 -15.55 -19.16
C GLU A 328 -14.52 -15.79 -20.42
N TYR A 329 -14.54 -14.78 -21.28
CA TYR A 329 -15.25 -14.77 -22.56
C TYR A 329 -14.24 -14.67 -23.70
N ASP A 330 -14.36 -15.53 -24.69
CA ASP A 330 -13.58 -15.40 -25.91
C ASP A 330 -14.21 -14.43 -26.93
N ARG A 331 -13.74 -14.44 -28.19
CA ARG A 331 -14.25 -13.54 -29.24
C ARG A 331 -15.62 -13.96 -29.79
N GLU A 332 -15.99 -15.22 -29.61
CA GLU A 332 -17.28 -15.79 -30.00
C GLU A 332 -18.27 -15.78 -28.82
N ASP A 333 -17.88 -15.12 -27.72
CA ASP A 333 -18.57 -15.12 -26.42
C ASP A 333 -18.73 -16.54 -25.81
N GLU A 334 -17.87 -17.49 -26.19
CA GLU A 334 -17.76 -18.77 -25.48
C GLU A 334 -17.17 -18.55 -24.09
N GLU A 335 -17.76 -19.22 -23.10
CA GLU A 335 -17.47 -19.01 -21.70
C GLU A 335 -16.55 -20.11 -21.16
N THR A 336 -15.47 -19.73 -20.48
CA THR A 336 -14.63 -20.66 -19.73
C THR A 336 -14.56 -20.23 -18.27
N THR A 337 -14.83 -21.15 -17.34
CA THR A 337 -14.84 -20.88 -15.90
C THR A 337 -13.65 -21.51 -15.19
N TYR A 338 -13.02 -20.77 -14.29
CA TYR A 338 -11.88 -21.23 -13.49
C TYR A 338 -12.15 -20.99 -12.00
N LEU A 339 -11.93 -22.01 -11.17
CA LEU A 339 -12.01 -21.88 -9.72
C LEU A 339 -10.73 -21.21 -9.23
N MET A 340 -10.85 -20.04 -8.61
CA MET A 340 -9.72 -19.22 -8.18
C MET A 340 -9.49 -19.29 -6.67
N GLY A 341 -10.53 -19.54 -5.90
CA GLY A 341 -10.45 -19.68 -4.46
C GLY A 341 -11.66 -20.41 -3.90
N GLN A 342 -11.48 -21.01 -2.73
CA GLN A 342 -12.54 -21.69 -2.00
C GLN A 342 -12.35 -21.45 -0.50
N ILE A 343 -13.44 -21.06 0.17
CA ILE A 343 -13.49 -20.87 1.62
C ILE A 343 -14.37 -21.96 2.22
N THR A 344 -13.83 -22.70 3.17
CA THR A 344 -14.49 -23.76 3.94
C THR A 344 -14.04 -23.72 5.39
N GLY A 345 -14.66 -24.50 6.27
CA GLY A 345 -14.27 -24.62 7.67
C GLY A 345 -15.25 -23.92 8.61
N PRO A 346 -14.93 -23.83 9.91
CA PRO A 346 -15.91 -23.48 10.94
C PRO A 346 -16.49 -22.06 10.78
N PRO A 347 -17.65 -21.78 11.41
CA PRO A 347 -18.19 -20.44 11.49
C PRO A 347 -17.21 -19.42 12.06
N THR A 348 -17.28 -18.20 11.55
CA THR A 348 -16.47 -17.07 11.99
C THR A 348 -17.23 -16.26 13.04
N SER A 349 -16.51 -15.69 14.02
CA SER A 349 -17.10 -14.79 15.02
C SER A 349 -17.09 -13.32 14.62
N HIS A 350 -16.30 -12.96 13.60
CA HIS A 350 -16.11 -11.59 13.11
C HIS A 350 -15.96 -11.62 11.58
N TRP A 351 -16.23 -10.48 10.93
CA TRP A 351 -15.91 -10.29 9.52
C TRP A 351 -14.44 -10.61 9.24
N GLN A 352 -14.20 -11.44 8.23
CA GLN A 352 -12.88 -11.88 7.81
C GLN A 352 -12.53 -11.24 6.47
N LEU A 353 -11.31 -10.74 6.35
CA LEU A 353 -10.80 -10.22 5.10
C LEU A 353 -10.19 -11.34 4.27
N HIS A 354 -10.57 -11.43 3.00
CA HIS A 354 -10.04 -12.42 2.07
C HIS A 354 -9.50 -11.77 0.80
N HIS A 355 -8.42 -12.35 0.27
CA HIS A 355 -7.78 -11.97 -0.99
C HIS A 355 -7.70 -13.17 -1.92
N VAL A 356 -8.04 -12.97 -3.19
CA VAL A 356 -7.91 -13.98 -4.24
C VAL A 356 -7.13 -13.37 -5.40
N SER A 357 -5.98 -13.98 -5.70
CA SER A 357 -5.18 -13.61 -6.88
C SER A 357 -5.87 -14.14 -8.13
N LEU A 358 -6.18 -13.25 -9.08
CA LEU A 358 -6.76 -13.58 -10.36
C LEU A 358 -5.76 -13.30 -11.49
N ASN A 359 -5.94 -13.98 -12.62
CA ASN A 359 -5.07 -13.92 -13.78
C ASN A 359 -5.86 -13.84 -15.10
N ALA A 360 -7.00 -13.15 -15.08
CA ALA A 360 -7.84 -13.01 -16.26
C ALA A 360 -7.07 -12.26 -17.37
N THR A 361 -7.12 -12.81 -18.58
CA THR A 361 -6.46 -12.30 -19.79
C THR A 361 -7.46 -11.82 -20.84
N ARG A 362 -8.73 -12.19 -20.69
CA ARG A 362 -9.85 -11.85 -21.58
C ARG A 362 -10.96 -11.14 -20.80
N PRO A 363 -11.97 -10.53 -21.47
CA PRO A 363 -13.13 -10.01 -20.77
C PRO A 363 -13.69 -11.06 -19.80
N PHE A 364 -13.97 -10.67 -18.56
CA PHE A 364 -14.30 -11.62 -17.49
C PHE A 364 -15.34 -11.09 -16.50
N GLN A 365 -15.95 -12.02 -15.77
CA GLN A 365 -16.73 -11.76 -14.56
C GLN A 365 -16.13 -12.49 -13.37
N VAL A 366 -16.29 -11.93 -12.18
CA VAL A 366 -16.06 -12.62 -10.90
C VAL A 366 -17.39 -13.20 -10.43
N GLU A 367 -17.39 -14.45 -9.99
CA GLU A 367 -18.59 -15.15 -9.52
C GLU A 367 -18.35 -15.71 -8.11
N PHE A 368 -19.23 -15.33 -7.18
CA PHE A 368 -19.29 -15.83 -5.82
C PHE A 368 -20.38 -16.90 -5.75
N GLU A 369 -20.00 -18.14 -5.52
CA GLU A 369 -20.90 -19.28 -5.45
C GLU A 369 -20.91 -19.88 -4.04
N VAL A 370 -22.07 -19.88 -3.39
CA VAL A 370 -22.25 -20.63 -2.13
C VAL A 370 -22.78 -22.01 -2.45
N ARG A 371 -22.21 -23.03 -1.82
CA ARG A 371 -22.66 -24.43 -1.88
C ARG A 371 -22.95 -24.95 -0.48
N LYS A 372 -24.14 -25.50 -0.29
CA LYS A 372 -24.54 -26.14 0.97
C LYS A 372 -23.83 -27.48 1.14
N GLY A 373 -23.17 -27.67 2.28
CA GLY A 373 -22.53 -28.92 2.67
C GLY A 373 -23.49 -29.91 3.35
N ALA A 374 -22.96 -31.11 3.62
CA ALA A 374 -23.71 -32.19 4.24
C ALA A 374 -24.05 -31.92 5.72
N GLY A 375 -25.32 -31.64 6.00
CA GLY A 375 -25.84 -31.55 7.37
C GLY A 375 -26.62 -30.26 7.65
N ASN A 376 -26.83 -30.01 8.94
CA ASN A 376 -27.58 -28.84 9.40
C ASN A 376 -26.67 -27.60 9.42
N SER A 377 -27.20 -26.50 8.92
CA SER A 377 -26.56 -25.17 8.99
C SER A 377 -27.46 -24.24 9.78
N LEU A 378 -26.87 -23.32 10.54
CA LEU A 378 -27.59 -22.31 11.32
C LEU A 378 -27.73 -20.98 10.58
N GLY A 379 -26.97 -20.77 9.50
CA GLY A 379 -26.87 -19.50 8.79
C GLY A 379 -26.43 -19.69 7.35
N GLY A 380 -25.29 -19.12 6.98
CA GLY A 380 -24.73 -19.23 5.63
C GLY A 380 -23.49 -18.37 5.44
N PHE A 381 -23.26 -17.88 4.23
CA PHE A 381 -22.16 -16.96 3.93
C PHE A 381 -22.70 -15.56 3.65
N SER A 382 -22.00 -14.55 4.18
CA SER A 382 -22.22 -13.15 3.88
C SER A 382 -20.97 -12.56 3.26
N VAL A 383 -21.12 -11.64 2.30
CA VAL A 383 -20.03 -10.94 1.62
C VAL A 383 -20.33 -9.44 1.61
N ASP A 384 -19.31 -8.63 1.86
CA ASP A 384 -19.37 -7.17 1.84
C ASP A 384 -18.03 -6.56 1.40
N ASP A 385 -18.01 -5.26 1.09
CA ASP A 385 -16.81 -4.47 0.79
C ASP A 385 -15.90 -5.09 -0.30
N ILE A 386 -16.52 -5.53 -1.40
CA ILE A 386 -15.82 -6.14 -2.53
C ILE A 386 -15.03 -5.09 -3.30
N ASN A 387 -13.73 -5.31 -3.45
CA ASN A 387 -12.81 -4.47 -4.21
C ASN A 387 -12.05 -5.32 -5.22
N LEU A 388 -11.98 -4.86 -6.48
CA LEU A 388 -11.24 -5.52 -7.55
C LEU A 388 -10.32 -4.51 -8.24
N PHE A 389 -9.04 -4.85 -8.34
CA PHE A 389 -8.01 -4.00 -8.90
C PHE A 389 -6.87 -4.83 -9.53
N GLU A 390 -6.14 -4.24 -10.47
CA GLU A 390 -5.14 -4.93 -11.29
C GLU A 390 -3.71 -4.77 -10.78
N THR A 391 -3.49 -5.24 -9.55
CA THR A 391 -2.16 -5.38 -8.94
C THR A 391 -2.06 -6.73 -8.22
N GLU A 392 -0.88 -7.04 -7.70
CA GLU A 392 -0.69 -8.21 -6.86
C GLU A 392 -1.48 -8.12 -5.54
N CYS A 393 -1.99 -9.25 -5.08
CA CYS A 393 -2.50 -9.37 -3.71
C CYS A 393 -1.36 -9.40 -2.70
N PRO A 394 -1.59 -8.94 -1.45
CA PRO A 394 -0.64 -9.17 -0.38
C PRO A 394 -0.37 -10.66 -0.20
N HIS A 395 0.87 -11.04 0.12
CA HIS A 395 1.24 -12.45 0.27
C HIS A 395 0.66 -13.07 1.53
N HIS A 396 0.63 -12.29 2.62
CA HIS A 396 0.09 -12.72 3.90
C HIS A 396 -0.72 -11.61 4.56
N VAL A 397 -1.67 -12.04 5.39
CA VAL A 397 -2.50 -11.16 6.21
C VAL A 397 -2.36 -11.59 7.67
N TRP A 398 -2.02 -10.65 8.53
CA TRP A 398 -2.10 -10.81 9.97
C TRP A 398 -3.32 -10.06 10.49
N HIS A 399 -4.37 -10.82 10.79
CA HIS A 399 -5.56 -10.31 11.48
C HIS A 399 -5.34 -10.34 12.98
N ILE A 400 -5.59 -9.21 13.64
CA ILE A 400 -5.61 -9.12 15.10
C ILE A 400 -7.03 -8.73 15.51
N PRO A 401 -7.84 -9.69 15.99
CA PRO A 401 -9.14 -9.38 16.57
C PRO A 401 -8.97 -8.74 17.96
N ASN A 402 -9.91 -7.88 18.33
CA ASN A 402 -9.99 -7.25 19.65
C ASN A 402 -8.70 -6.54 20.08
N ILE A 403 -8.13 -5.70 19.21
CA ILE A 403 -6.90 -4.95 19.49
C ILE A 403 -7.01 -4.10 20.75
N ASP A 404 -8.21 -3.59 21.07
CA ASP A 404 -8.47 -2.80 22.27
C ASP A 404 -8.15 -3.57 23.54
N HIS A 405 -8.44 -4.87 23.59
CA HIS A 405 -8.09 -5.72 24.73
C HIS A 405 -6.58 -5.81 24.91
N PHE A 406 -5.82 -5.94 23.82
CA PHE A 406 -4.36 -5.92 23.87
C PHE A 406 -3.84 -4.56 24.37
N LEU A 407 -4.38 -3.45 23.85
CA LEU A 407 -3.96 -2.11 24.26
C LEU A 407 -4.29 -1.78 25.73
N MET A 408 -5.43 -2.26 26.25
CA MET A 408 -5.86 -2.00 27.63
C MET A 408 -5.09 -2.85 28.66
N ASN A 409 -4.73 -4.09 28.31
CA ASN A 409 -4.15 -5.05 29.24
C ASN A 409 -2.62 -5.17 29.14
N SER A 410 -1.99 -4.50 28.19
CA SER A 410 -0.54 -4.55 27.99
C SER A 410 0.16 -3.32 28.55
N SER A 411 1.35 -3.51 29.12
CA SER A 411 2.23 -2.42 29.53
C SER A 411 3.20 -2.04 28.42
N VAL A 412 3.78 -0.84 28.53
CA VAL A 412 4.88 -0.39 27.67
C VAL A 412 6.00 -1.42 27.67
N GLY A 413 6.52 -1.76 26.48
CA GLY A 413 7.52 -2.81 26.28
C GLY A 413 6.94 -4.17 25.86
N THR A 414 5.62 -4.34 25.93
CA THR A 414 4.95 -5.58 25.48
C THR A 414 4.99 -5.69 23.96
N SER A 415 5.25 -6.90 23.46
CA SER A 415 5.24 -7.22 22.03
C SER A 415 4.16 -8.24 21.71
N LEU A 416 3.35 -7.97 20.69
CA LEU A 416 2.43 -8.93 20.09
C LEU A 416 3.09 -9.54 18.86
N LEU A 417 3.11 -10.88 18.78
CA LEU A 417 3.70 -11.61 17.67
C LEU A 417 2.63 -12.06 16.68
N SER A 418 2.92 -11.96 15.38
CA SER A 418 2.11 -12.63 14.37
C SER A 418 2.34 -14.14 14.38
N PRO A 419 1.45 -14.92 13.73
CA PRO A 419 1.79 -16.26 13.27
C PRO A 419 3.07 -16.23 12.43
N ARG A 420 3.73 -17.39 12.32
CA ARG A 420 4.84 -17.55 11.38
C ARG A 420 4.27 -17.68 9.97
N PHE A 421 4.81 -16.89 9.05
CA PHE A 421 4.47 -16.93 7.63
C PHE A 421 5.59 -17.61 6.86
N ILE A 422 5.25 -18.39 5.83
CA ILE A 422 6.20 -18.98 4.89
C ILE A 422 6.00 -18.30 3.54
N THR A 423 7.05 -17.66 3.03
CA THR A 423 6.99 -16.93 1.77
C THR A 423 6.94 -17.88 0.57
N ARG A 424 6.64 -17.35 -0.62
CA ARG A 424 6.67 -18.14 -1.88
C ARG A 424 8.06 -18.75 -2.17
N GLN A 425 9.12 -18.14 -1.66
CA GLN A 425 10.50 -18.64 -1.75
C GLN A 425 10.92 -19.44 -0.50
N SER A 426 9.95 -19.88 0.32
CA SER A 426 10.13 -20.73 1.50
C SER A 426 10.90 -20.11 2.67
N TYR A 427 11.16 -18.80 2.68
CA TYR A 427 11.70 -18.13 3.86
C TYR A 427 10.61 -18.00 4.93
N GLY A 428 10.98 -18.21 6.19
CA GLY A 428 10.11 -17.95 7.33
C GLY A 428 10.15 -16.49 7.75
N LEU A 429 8.99 -15.89 7.98
CA LEU A 429 8.83 -14.52 8.48
C LEU A 429 7.92 -14.47 9.71
N GLN A 430 8.16 -13.50 10.58
CA GLN A 430 7.25 -13.15 11.65
C GLN A 430 7.25 -11.64 11.88
N LEU A 431 6.07 -11.07 12.08
CA LEU A 431 5.86 -9.68 12.45
C LEU A 431 5.70 -9.53 13.95
N LEU A 432 6.09 -8.36 14.45
CA LEU A 432 6.00 -7.98 15.84
C LEU A 432 5.47 -6.56 15.93
N LEU A 433 4.42 -6.36 16.73
CA LEU A 433 3.95 -5.04 17.14
C LEU A 433 4.45 -4.79 18.56
N HIS A 434 5.26 -3.76 18.76
CA HIS A 434 5.84 -3.41 20.05
C HIS A 434 5.26 -2.11 20.59
N LEU A 435 4.72 -2.13 21.81
CA LEU A 435 4.11 -0.95 22.42
C LEU A 435 5.14 -0.05 23.12
N TYR A 436 5.14 1.23 22.75
CA TYR A 436 5.81 2.31 23.46
C TYR A 436 4.76 3.18 24.20
N SER A 437 5.20 4.25 24.85
CA SER A 437 4.32 5.09 25.68
C SER A 437 3.20 5.80 24.91
N ASN A 438 3.48 6.33 23.72
CA ASN A 438 2.53 7.11 22.91
C ASN A 438 2.46 6.65 21.44
N HIS A 439 3.14 5.57 21.09
CA HIS A 439 3.19 5.02 19.75
C HIS A 439 3.47 3.52 19.83
N PHE A 440 3.41 2.84 18.70
CA PHE A 440 3.92 1.49 18.57
C PHE A 440 4.91 1.39 17.41
N GLY A 441 5.83 0.43 17.56
CA GLY A 441 6.74 0.03 16.51
C GLY A 441 6.26 -1.24 15.83
N VAL A 442 6.64 -1.41 14.57
CA VAL A 442 6.40 -2.63 13.80
C VAL A 442 7.74 -3.14 13.29
N PHE A 443 8.01 -4.40 13.59
CA PHE A 443 9.24 -5.09 13.24
C PHE A 443 8.91 -6.39 12.54
N PHE A 444 9.86 -6.87 11.75
CA PHE A 444 9.86 -8.20 11.21
C PHE A 444 11.18 -8.89 11.53
N ARG A 445 11.16 -10.22 11.49
CA ARG A 445 12.33 -11.06 11.63
C ARG A 445 12.21 -12.28 10.73
N LEU A 446 13.36 -12.79 10.30
CA LEU A 446 13.43 -14.12 9.69
C LEU A 446 13.33 -15.19 10.79
N VAL A 447 12.57 -16.24 10.52
CA VAL A 447 12.42 -17.39 11.43
C VAL A 447 12.78 -18.68 10.71
N SER A 448 13.28 -19.66 11.46
CA SER A 448 13.69 -20.93 10.88
C SER A 448 12.51 -21.72 10.35
N THR A 449 12.72 -22.38 9.22
CA THR A 449 11.79 -23.31 8.58
C THR A 449 12.47 -24.66 8.33
N ASP A 450 11.70 -25.65 7.90
CA ASP A 450 12.26 -26.94 7.47
C ASP A 450 12.94 -26.87 6.09
N HIS A 451 12.84 -25.72 5.40
CA HIS A 451 13.44 -25.50 4.08
C HIS A 451 14.78 -24.77 4.14
N ASP A 452 15.24 -24.32 5.32
CA ASP A 452 16.37 -23.41 5.45
C ASP A 452 17.67 -23.91 4.81
N ASP A 453 17.89 -25.24 4.80
CA ASP A 453 19.08 -25.88 4.22
C ASP A 453 19.16 -25.77 2.68
N GLN A 454 18.03 -25.49 2.03
CA GLN A 454 17.91 -25.33 0.58
C GLN A 454 17.92 -23.85 0.16
N LEU A 455 17.85 -22.92 1.12
CA LEU A 455 17.77 -21.49 0.86
C LEU A 455 19.16 -20.86 0.76
N GLN A 456 19.22 -19.77 0.02
CA GLN A 456 20.41 -18.94 -0.07
C GLN A 456 20.53 -18.08 1.20
N TRP A 457 21.71 -18.09 1.81
CA TRP A 457 22.02 -17.24 2.97
C TRP A 457 23.33 -16.48 2.74
N PRO A 458 23.43 -15.20 3.15
CA PRO A 458 22.38 -14.36 3.73
C PRO A 458 21.21 -14.12 2.77
N CYS A 459 20.02 -13.92 3.33
CA CYS A 459 18.82 -13.57 2.57
C CYS A 459 18.98 -12.15 2.04
N VAL A 460 19.40 -11.99 0.77
CA VAL A 460 19.71 -10.68 0.17
C VAL A 460 18.68 -10.29 -0.90
N TRP A 461 18.48 -8.98 -1.04
CA TRP A 461 17.68 -8.37 -2.10
C TRP A 461 16.22 -8.83 -2.08
N ARG A 462 15.67 -8.95 -0.87
CA ARG A 462 14.26 -9.22 -0.61
C ARG A 462 13.63 -8.01 0.05
N GLN A 463 12.60 -7.47 -0.59
CA GLN A 463 11.85 -6.38 0.00
C GLN A 463 10.70 -6.92 0.81
N VAL A 464 10.68 -6.53 2.07
CA VAL A 464 9.59 -6.80 2.99
C VAL A 464 8.76 -5.54 3.10
N THR A 465 7.50 -5.62 2.68
CA THR A 465 6.55 -4.52 2.79
C THR A 465 5.50 -4.89 3.82
N VAL A 466 5.34 -4.02 4.82
CA VAL A 466 4.32 -4.16 5.86
C VAL A 466 3.36 -2.98 5.74
N SER A 467 2.07 -3.27 5.64
CA SER A 467 1.02 -2.25 5.54
C SER A 467 -0.06 -2.47 6.60
N LEU A 468 -0.31 -1.48 7.44
CA LEU A 468 -1.49 -1.44 8.30
C LEU A 468 -2.67 -0.87 7.49
N LEU A 469 -3.68 -1.70 7.28
CA LEU A 469 -4.82 -1.39 6.42
C LEU A 469 -5.70 -0.29 7.03
N ASP A 470 -5.92 0.77 6.25
CA ASP A 470 -7.12 1.61 6.39
C ASP A 470 -8.32 0.83 5.85
N GLN A 471 -9.31 0.59 6.71
CA GLN A 471 -10.45 -0.30 6.45
C GLN A 471 -11.64 0.42 5.81
N SER A 472 -11.41 1.57 5.16
CA SER A 472 -12.40 2.21 4.30
C SER A 472 -12.91 1.22 3.23
N HIS A 473 -14.23 1.21 3.02
CA HIS A 473 -14.89 0.24 2.13
C HIS A 473 -14.40 0.36 0.68
N HIS A 474 -14.18 1.59 0.21
CA HIS A 474 -13.70 1.87 -1.14
C HIS A 474 -12.18 1.94 -1.17
N ILE A 475 -11.52 1.03 -1.92
CA ILE A 475 -10.05 0.92 -1.92
C ILE A 475 -9.34 2.22 -2.31
N GLN A 476 -9.87 2.99 -3.27
CA GLN A 476 -9.29 4.27 -3.68
C GLN A 476 -9.34 5.39 -2.61
N GLN A 477 -10.09 5.21 -1.53
CA GLN A 477 -10.18 6.17 -0.43
C GLN A 477 -9.25 5.82 0.73
N ARG A 478 -8.64 4.64 0.72
CA ARG A 478 -7.76 4.18 1.80
C ARG A 478 -6.48 5.01 1.85
N MET A 479 -6.04 5.29 3.07
CA MET A 479 -4.74 5.89 3.39
C MET A 479 -3.98 4.97 4.34
N SER A 480 -3.54 3.82 3.82
CA SER A 480 -2.94 2.77 4.65
C SER A 480 -1.52 3.15 5.09
N LYS A 481 -1.11 2.80 6.32
CA LYS A 481 0.26 3.08 6.77
C LYS A 481 1.19 1.97 6.27
N GLN A 482 2.13 2.32 5.40
CA GLN A 482 3.07 1.37 4.83
C GLN A 482 4.53 1.67 5.18
N ILE A 483 5.32 0.62 5.41
CA ILE A 483 6.78 0.65 5.48
C ILE A 483 7.36 -0.41 4.54
N SER A 484 8.59 -0.23 4.10
CA SER A 484 9.30 -1.25 3.33
C SER A 484 10.77 -1.26 3.69
N ILE A 485 11.33 -2.46 3.79
CA ILE A 485 12.72 -2.68 4.14
C ILE A 485 13.27 -3.73 3.20
N THR A 486 14.50 -3.54 2.71
CA THR A 486 15.16 -4.50 1.83
C THR A 486 16.29 -5.18 2.59
N THR A 487 16.36 -6.50 2.47
CA THR A 487 17.47 -7.27 3.02
C THR A 487 18.72 -7.08 2.17
N ASP A 488 19.89 -7.02 2.81
CA ASP A 488 21.16 -6.61 2.20
C ASP A 488 22.33 -7.49 2.67
N SER A 489 23.48 -7.45 1.99
CA SER A 489 24.66 -8.23 2.39
C SER A 489 25.54 -7.56 3.44
N GLU A 490 25.47 -6.24 3.54
CA GLU A 490 26.46 -5.40 4.22
C GLU A 490 26.15 -5.20 5.71
N ARG A 491 24.89 -5.37 6.11
CA ARG A 491 24.46 -5.18 7.48
C ARG A 491 24.96 -6.33 8.34
N THR A 492 25.94 -6.03 9.18
CA THR A 492 26.51 -6.97 10.14
C THR A 492 26.37 -6.47 11.59
N PHE A 493 26.44 -7.38 12.54
CA PHE A 493 26.59 -7.06 13.96
C PHE A 493 27.66 -7.95 14.61
N ILE A 494 28.23 -7.48 15.72
CA ILE A 494 29.27 -8.20 16.46
C ILE A 494 28.60 -8.94 17.61
N GLY A 495 28.78 -10.25 17.68
CA GLY A 495 28.31 -11.09 18.78
C GLY A 495 29.14 -10.90 20.05
N ASP A 496 28.65 -11.43 21.17
CA ASP A 496 29.30 -11.29 22.49
C ASP A 496 30.74 -11.86 22.52
N SER A 497 31.04 -12.80 21.62
CA SER A 497 32.34 -13.44 21.44
C SER A 497 33.30 -12.66 20.53
N GLY A 498 32.86 -11.54 19.95
CA GLY A 498 33.60 -10.76 18.96
C GLY A 498 33.46 -11.25 17.51
N GLU A 499 32.66 -12.30 17.27
CA GLU A 499 32.36 -12.81 15.93
C GLU A 499 31.43 -11.86 15.15
N ILE A 500 31.57 -11.81 13.82
CA ILE A 500 30.75 -10.95 12.96
C ILE A 500 29.64 -11.80 12.33
N PHE A 501 28.39 -11.42 12.56
CA PHE A 501 27.22 -12.05 11.96
C PHE A 501 26.59 -11.13 10.92
N HIS A 502 26.21 -11.71 9.77
CA HIS A 502 25.32 -11.03 8.82
C HIS A 502 23.91 -11.00 9.39
N TYR A 503 23.28 -9.82 9.36
CA TYR A 503 21.97 -9.59 9.96
C TYR A 503 20.87 -10.50 9.38
N TRP A 504 21.02 -10.86 8.10
CA TRP A 504 20.07 -11.66 7.33
C TRP A 504 20.53 -13.10 7.09
N ASP A 505 21.49 -13.64 7.87
CA ASP A 505 21.89 -15.05 7.77
C ASP A 505 20.83 -15.98 8.40
N ASN A 506 21.04 -17.28 8.27
CA ASN A 506 20.12 -18.32 8.68
C ASN A 506 19.79 -18.19 10.18
N PRO A 507 18.50 -18.07 10.57
CA PRO A 507 18.09 -17.97 11.97
C PRO A 507 18.62 -19.10 12.86
N ARG A 508 18.86 -20.31 12.33
CA ARG A 508 19.44 -21.42 13.10
C ARG A 508 20.89 -21.19 13.52
N LYS A 509 21.63 -20.31 12.83
CA LYS A 509 23.02 -19.98 13.14
C LYS A 509 23.15 -18.87 14.18
N LEU A 510 22.35 -17.82 14.04
CA LEU A 510 22.52 -16.56 14.80
C LEU A 510 21.33 -16.24 15.73
N GLY A 511 20.19 -16.89 15.50
CA GLY A 511 18.93 -16.57 16.15
C GLY A 511 18.76 -17.22 17.51
N HIS A 512 17.78 -16.75 18.26
CA HIS A 512 17.41 -17.30 19.56
C HIS A 512 16.34 -18.37 19.41
N LEU A 513 16.46 -19.45 20.18
CA LEU A 513 15.42 -20.48 20.25
C LEU A 513 14.20 -19.92 20.98
N ILE A 514 13.05 -19.96 20.32
CA ILE A 514 11.75 -19.58 20.87
C ILE A 514 10.92 -20.84 21.04
N ASN A 515 10.38 -21.02 22.24
CA ASN A 515 9.43 -22.09 22.56
C ASN A 515 8.02 -21.54 22.41
N ASP A 516 7.31 -21.94 21.35
CA ASP A 516 5.91 -21.56 21.17
C ASP A 516 5.01 -22.37 22.13
N THR A 517 3.89 -21.77 22.53
CA THR A 517 2.91 -22.41 23.43
C THR A 517 2.31 -23.68 22.84
N ASN A 518 2.39 -23.84 21.51
CA ASN A 518 1.92 -25.01 20.76
C ASN A 518 2.94 -26.16 20.63
N ARG A 519 4.01 -26.19 21.45
CA ARG A 519 5.07 -27.24 21.50
C ARG A 519 6.00 -27.32 20.28
N GLU A 520 5.98 -26.33 19.40
CA GLU A 520 6.99 -26.19 18.35
C GLU A 520 8.05 -25.17 18.78
N SER A 521 9.32 -25.55 18.71
CA SER A 521 10.43 -24.65 18.92
C SER A 521 11.02 -24.22 17.57
N TYR A 522 11.35 -22.94 17.44
CA TYR A 522 11.94 -22.39 16.22
C TYR A 522 12.99 -21.34 16.57
N TYR A 523 13.93 -21.12 15.67
CA TYR A 523 14.93 -20.07 15.82
C TYR A 523 14.43 -18.77 15.19
N ALA A 524 14.61 -17.65 15.87
CA ALA A 524 14.25 -16.34 15.39
C ALA A 524 15.49 -15.45 15.28
N GLY A 525 15.69 -14.89 14.09
CA GLY A 525 16.73 -13.90 13.81
C GLY A 525 16.43 -12.54 14.47
N PRO A 526 17.20 -11.49 14.13
CA PRO A 526 17.11 -10.20 14.79
C PRO A 526 15.89 -9.44 14.28
N ASN A 527 15.35 -8.54 15.12
CA ASN A 527 14.18 -7.74 14.78
C ASN A 527 14.59 -6.46 14.03
N LEU A 528 14.11 -6.30 12.79
CA LEU A 528 14.28 -5.05 12.05
C LEU A 528 12.93 -4.42 11.72
N GLY A 529 12.84 -3.10 11.81
CA GLY A 529 11.59 -2.40 11.65
C GLY A 529 11.68 -0.93 11.98
N TYR A 530 10.51 -0.33 12.16
CA TYR A 530 10.38 1.06 12.54
C TYR A 530 9.92 1.14 13.97
N ARG A 531 10.74 1.76 14.82
CA ARG A 531 10.42 1.99 16.23
C ARG A 531 9.18 2.86 16.40
N THR A 532 9.06 3.88 15.57
CA THR A 532 7.89 4.78 15.53
C THR A 532 7.14 4.54 14.23
N PHE A 533 6.31 3.49 14.22
CA PHE A 533 5.49 3.16 13.06
C PHE A 533 4.27 4.09 12.97
N LEU A 534 3.52 4.21 14.07
CA LEU A 534 2.35 5.10 14.16
C LEU A 534 2.11 5.51 15.63
N SER A 535 1.67 6.76 15.84
CA SER A 535 1.24 7.21 17.17
C SER A 535 -0.08 6.53 17.56
N LEU A 536 -0.32 6.35 18.86
CA LEU A 536 -1.56 5.74 19.35
C LEU A 536 -2.77 6.63 19.04
N ASP A 537 -2.59 7.95 19.00
CA ASP A 537 -3.67 8.88 18.65
C ASP A 537 -4.04 8.77 17.17
N ALA A 538 -3.06 8.79 16.25
CA ALA A 538 -3.33 8.58 14.82
C ALA A 538 -3.89 7.19 14.51
N PHE A 539 -3.48 6.18 15.29
CA PHE A 539 -4.00 4.83 15.17
C PHE A 539 -5.50 4.75 15.54
N ARG A 540 -5.94 5.50 16.56
CA ARG A 540 -7.33 5.54 17.03
C ARG A 540 -8.21 6.47 16.22
N SER A 541 -7.67 7.58 15.72
CA SER A 541 -8.42 8.57 14.95
C SER A 541 -8.54 8.19 13.46
N GLY A 542 -7.62 7.37 12.95
CA GLY A 542 -7.69 6.83 11.60
C GLY A 542 -8.65 5.65 11.47
N ASN A 543 -8.95 5.25 10.23
CA ASN A 543 -9.80 4.11 9.89
C ASN A 543 -9.07 2.75 10.01
N PHE A 544 -8.08 2.63 10.90
CA PHE A 544 -7.27 1.42 11.05
C PHE A 544 -7.94 0.36 11.92
N ILE A 545 -8.79 0.75 12.88
CA ILE A 545 -9.53 -0.14 13.78
C ILE A 545 -11.00 -0.15 13.35
N LYS A 546 -11.52 -1.33 13.01
CA LYS A 546 -12.92 -1.50 12.60
C LYS A 546 -13.49 -2.74 13.30
N GLY A 547 -14.51 -2.54 14.13
CA GLY A 547 -15.09 -3.62 14.94
C GLY A 547 -14.09 -4.27 15.89
N GLY A 548 -13.17 -3.47 16.44
CA GLY A 548 -12.06 -3.95 17.29
C GLY A 548 -10.99 -4.75 16.54
N SER A 549 -11.09 -4.92 15.22
CA SER A 549 -10.13 -5.67 14.40
C SER A 549 -9.18 -4.74 13.65
N ILE A 550 -7.93 -5.21 13.47
CA ILE A 550 -6.96 -4.60 12.55
C ILE A 550 -6.34 -5.66 11.63
N PHE A 551 -5.81 -5.22 10.49
CA PHE A 551 -5.17 -6.07 9.51
C PHE A 551 -3.81 -5.50 9.10
N PHE A 552 -2.77 -6.30 9.26
CA PHE A 552 -1.48 -6.05 8.62
C PHE A 552 -1.36 -6.90 7.36
N PHE A 553 -0.96 -6.28 6.27
CA PHE A 553 -0.54 -6.97 5.05
C PHE A 553 0.96 -7.09 5.03
N LEU A 554 1.44 -8.23 4.55
CA LEU A 554 2.84 -8.54 4.39
C LEU A 554 3.09 -9.02 2.97
N SER A 555 4.01 -8.37 2.28
CA SER A 555 4.58 -8.83 1.01
C SER A 555 6.08 -9.06 1.16
N PHE A 556 6.59 -10.04 0.43
CA PHE A 556 8.00 -10.44 0.45
C PHE A 556 8.42 -10.75 -0.97
N ASP A 557 9.13 -9.81 -1.58
CA ASP A 557 9.36 -9.79 -3.01
C ASP A 557 10.85 -9.77 -3.33
N GLY A 558 11.24 -10.54 -4.34
CA GLY A 558 12.58 -10.44 -4.90
C GLY A 558 12.72 -9.16 -5.69
N ILE A 559 13.69 -8.32 -5.35
CA ILE A 559 14.00 -7.15 -6.16
C ILE A 559 14.92 -7.58 -7.31
N TYR A 560 14.36 -7.86 -8.48
CA TYR A 560 15.12 -8.12 -9.70
C TYR A 560 15.43 -6.81 -10.44
N TYR A 561 16.07 -5.85 -9.76
CA TYR A 561 16.65 -4.64 -10.39
C TYR A 561 18.18 -4.66 -10.34
N ALA A 562 18.77 -5.86 -10.31
CA ALA A 562 20.20 -5.98 -10.51
C ALA A 562 20.53 -5.39 -11.88
N PRO A 563 21.52 -4.47 -11.97
CA PRO A 563 21.97 -4.01 -13.27
C PRO A 563 22.42 -5.25 -14.05
N ALA A 564 22.11 -5.28 -15.34
CA ALA A 564 22.59 -6.28 -16.29
C ALA A 564 24.14 -6.38 -16.38
N LEU A 565 24.88 -5.74 -15.46
CA LEU A 565 26.32 -5.66 -15.37
C LEU A 565 26.98 -6.75 -14.49
N PHE A 566 26.25 -7.48 -13.65
CA PHE A 566 26.84 -8.57 -12.83
C PHE A 566 26.68 -9.99 -13.41
N ILE A 567 25.80 -10.18 -14.40
CA ILE A 567 25.67 -11.48 -15.09
C ILE A 567 26.76 -11.65 -16.16
N GLY A 568 27.38 -10.55 -16.63
CA GLY A 568 28.45 -10.57 -17.62
C GLY A 568 29.83 -11.00 -17.11
N THR A 569 30.07 -10.99 -15.80
CA THR A 569 31.40 -11.27 -15.21
C THR A 569 31.58 -12.73 -14.76
N ILE A 570 30.51 -13.52 -14.64
CA ILE A 570 30.60 -14.97 -14.33
C ILE A 570 30.60 -15.82 -15.61
N PHE A 571 30.10 -15.30 -16.73
CA PHE A 571 30.16 -15.92 -18.06
C PHE A 571 31.08 -15.17 -19.04
N GLY A 572 32.01 -14.36 -18.52
CA GLY A 572 33.03 -13.64 -19.28
C GLY A 572 34.22 -14.52 -19.65
N GLY A 573 33.96 -15.66 -20.27
CA GLY A 573 34.99 -16.57 -20.76
C GLY A 573 34.36 -17.51 -21.77
N ILE A 574 34.58 -17.21 -23.05
CA ILE A 574 34.19 -17.96 -24.26
C ILE A 574 32.99 -17.35 -25.00
N LEU A 575 33.30 -16.88 -26.23
CA LEU A 575 32.43 -16.51 -27.37
C LEU A 575 32.17 -15.01 -27.62
N SER A 576 33.16 -14.40 -28.27
CA SER A 576 32.97 -13.37 -29.29
C SER A 576 32.13 -13.89 -30.47
N HIS A 577 31.38 -12.98 -31.10
CA HIS A 577 30.57 -13.14 -32.32
C HIS A 577 29.20 -13.82 -32.16
N HIS A 578 28.22 -13.07 -31.63
CA HIS A 578 26.86 -12.90 -32.19
C HIS A 578 25.99 -12.05 -31.22
N ALA A 579 26.42 -10.80 -30.97
CA ALA A 579 25.66 -9.84 -30.17
C ALA A 579 24.72 -9.03 -31.08
N GLY A 580 23.59 -9.64 -31.44
CA GLY A 580 22.53 -8.98 -32.21
C GLY A 580 21.12 -9.55 -31.99
N HIS A 581 20.98 -10.62 -31.19
CA HIS A 581 19.69 -11.31 -31.03
C HIS A 581 19.27 -11.62 -29.58
N LEU A 582 20.11 -11.31 -28.59
CA LEU A 582 19.91 -11.69 -27.17
C LEU A 582 19.37 -10.58 -26.26
N ILE A 583 19.36 -9.31 -26.71
CA ILE A 583 18.80 -8.19 -25.93
C ILE A 583 17.26 -8.18 -26.00
N ASN A 584 16.66 -8.65 -27.10
CA ASN A 584 15.21 -8.84 -27.22
C ASN A 584 14.66 -10.00 -26.39
N THR A 585 15.51 -10.88 -25.85
CA THR A 585 15.07 -12.00 -25.01
C THR A 585 14.94 -11.60 -23.54
N PHE A 586 15.65 -10.56 -23.08
CA PHE A 586 15.60 -10.12 -21.68
C PHE A 586 14.42 -9.20 -21.36
N LEU A 587 13.94 -8.39 -22.31
CA LEU A 587 12.67 -7.65 -22.17
C LEU A 587 11.44 -8.55 -22.31
N ASN A 588 11.58 -9.74 -22.91
CA ASN A 588 10.54 -10.76 -22.99
C ASN A 588 10.40 -11.62 -21.71
N PHE A 589 11.29 -11.47 -20.72
CA PHE A 589 11.16 -12.18 -19.44
C PHE A 589 9.98 -11.72 -18.58
N TYR A 590 9.35 -10.57 -18.93
CA TYR A 590 8.06 -10.15 -18.40
C TYR A 590 6.84 -10.71 -19.19
N ARG A 591 7.05 -11.65 -20.13
CA ARG A 591 5.97 -12.23 -20.93
C ARG A 591 5.83 -13.76 -20.90
N ILE A 592 6.73 -14.50 -20.25
CA ILE A 592 6.60 -15.97 -20.18
C ILE A 592 7.11 -16.51 -18.84
N ARG A 593 6.18 -16.74 -17.89
CA ARG A 593 6.18 -17.92 -17.02
C ARG A 593 4.73 -18.39 -16.84
N ILE A 594 4.23 -19.01 -17.90
CA ILE A 594 3.24 -20.08 -17.83
C ILE A 594 4.04 -21.37 -18.02
N LEU A 595 4.14 -22.15 -16.95
CA LEU A 595 3.96 -23.60 -16.92
C LEU A 595 3.71 -24.00 -15.46
#